data_AF-A0A7Y5UMH6-F1
#
_entry.id   AF-A0A7Y5UMH6-F1
#
_cell.length_a   1.000
_cell.length_b   1.000
_cell.length_c   1.000
_cell.angle_alpha   90.00
_cell.angle_beta   90.00
_cell.angle_gamma   90.00
#
_symmetry.space_group_name_H-M   'P 1'
#
loop_
_entity.id
_entity.type
_entity.pdbx_description
1 polymer ?
#
loop_
_entity_poly.entity_id
_entity_poly.type
_entity_poly.pdbx_seq_one_letter_code
_entity_poly.pdbx_strand_id
1 'polypeptide(L)' 'MAVTPAPPVDLSRLNGASIAGFVAALDGIYEHSPWIAERAAAARPFATLAQLRQALVQAVRDA' A
#
# COMPACT_ATOMS: atom_id res chain seq x y z
N MET A 1 -18.20 16.27 -11.12
CA MET A 1 -17.42 16.01 -9.90
C MET A 1 -16.03 15.57 -10.35
N ALA A 2 -15.05 16.48 -10.32
CA ALA A 2 -13.69 16.15 -10.72
C ALA A 2 -13.03 15.39 -9.58
N VAL A 3 -12.76 14.09 -9.78
CA VAL A 3 -11.86 13.35 -8.90
C VAL A 3 -10.48 13.99 -9.06
N THR A 4 -10.01 14.73 -8.07
CA THR A 4 -8.65 15.26 -8.07
C THR A 4 -7.71 14.07 -7.99
N PRO A 5 -6.81 13.82 -8.97
CA PRO A 5 -5.82 12.79 -8.82
C PRO A 5 -4.96 13.16 -7.62
N ALA A 6 -4.94 12.32 -6.59
CA ALA A 6 -4.04 12.47 -5.46
C ALA A 6 -2.60 12.58 -5.99
N PRO A 7 -1.76 13.46 -5.43
CA PRO A 7 -0.36 13.58 -5.85
C PRO A 7 0.32 12.20 -5.79
N PRO A 8 1.29 11.93 -6.68
CA PRO A 8 1.98 10.64 -6.71
C PRO A 8 2.50 10.31 -5.31
N VAL A 9 2.03 9.20 -4.75
CA VAL A 9 2.51 8.70 -3.46
C VAL A 9 3.95 8.24 -3.65
N ASP A 10 4.89 8.98 -3.05
CA ASP A 10 6.30 8.62 -3.03
C ASP A 10 6.52 7.32 -2.25
N LEU A 11 7.22 6.37 -2.87
CA LEU A 11 7.61 5.11 -2.24
C LEU A 11 8.38 5.34 -0.93
N SER A 12 9.21 6.38 -0.89
CA SER A 12 9.94 6.79 0.32
C SER A 12 9.01 7.23 1.45
N ARG A 13 7.93 7.95 1.13
CA ARG A 13 6.90 8.32 2.12
C ARG A 13 6.14 7.08 2.60
N LEU A 14 5.83 6.16 1.69
CA LEU A 14 5.13 4.92 2.00
C LEU A 14 5.97 4.00 2.92
N ASN A 15 7.27 3.91 2.65
CA ASN A 15 8.23 3.16 3.46
C ASN A 15 8.40 3.74 4.87
N GLY A 16 8.38 5.06 5.01
CA GLY A 16 8.49 5.76 6.29
C GLY A 16 7.17 5.96 7.05
N ALA A 17 6.02 5.67 6.43
CA ALA A 17 4.72 5.86 7.05
C ALA A 17 4.47 4.84 8.17
N SER A 18 3.70 5.22 9.19
CA SER A 18 3.12 4.26 10.14
C SER A 18 2.17 3.29 9.40
N ILE A 19 1.93 2.11 9.96
CA ILE A 19 1.04 1.09 9.35
C ILE A 19 -0.33 1.71 9.00
N ALA A 20 -0.93 2.49 9.90
CA ALA A 20 -2.20 3.18 9.65
C ALA A 20 -2.13 4.15 8.45
N GLY A 21 -1.00 4.86 8.27
CA GLY A 21 -0.79 5.75 7.12
C GLY A 21 -0.57 4.98 5.81
N PHE A 22 0.06 3.81 5.88
CA PHE A 22 0.22 2.90 4.74
C PHE A 22 -1.13 2.32 4.29
N VAL A 23 -1.94 1.88 5.24
CA VAL A 23 -3.30 1.38 4.97
C VAL A 23 -4.17 2.49 4.40
N ALA A 24 -4.17 3.69 4.99
CA ALA A 24 -4.92 4.85 4.50
C ALA A 24 -4.50 5.29 3.08
N ALA A 25 -3.21 5.18 2.74
CA ALA A 25 -2.71 5.48 1.40
C ALA A 25 -3.17 4.46 0.34
N LEU A 26 -3.52 3.24 0.77
CA LEU A 26 -3.98 2.14 -0.10
C LEU A 26 -5.49 1.86 0.02
N ASP A 27 -6.19 2.57 0.91
CA ASP A 27 -7.61 2.39 1.23
C ASP A 27 -8.51 2.55 -0.02
N GLY A 28 -8.12 3.42 -0.96
CA GLY A 28 -8.81 3.57 -2.24
C GLY A 28 -8.55 2.47 -3.29
N ILE A 29 -7.65 1.52 -3.04
CA ILE A 29 -7.35 0.39 -3.95
C ILE A 29 -8.02 -0.91 -3.46
N TYR A 30 -8.12 -1.08 -2.14
CA TYR A 30 -8.67 -2.28 -1.51
C TYR A 30 -9.81 -1.92 -0.55
N GLU A 31 -10.91 -1.38 -1.11
CA GLU A 31 -12.18 -1.33 -0.40
C GLU A 31 -12.52 -2.75 0.08
N HIS A 32 -12.66 -2.94 1.40
CA HIS A 32 -12.94 -4.21 2.11
C HIS A 32 -11.77 -5.12 2.50
N SER A 33 -10.50 -4.78 2.25
CA SER A 33 -9.39 -5.66 2.66
C SER A 33 -8.19 -4.91 3.26
N PRO A 34 -8.38 -4.22 4.41
CA PRO A 34 -7.30 -3.47 5.07
C PRO A 34 -6.14 -4.37 5.50
N TRP A 35 -6.42 -5.64 5.79
CA TRP A 35 -5.43 -6.65 6.20
C TRP A 35 -4.35 -6.93 5.13
N ILE A 36 -4.65 -6.71 3.84
CA ILE A 36 -3.67 -6.85 2.74
C ILE A 36 -2.59 -5.78 2.87
N ALA A 37 -3.01 -4.54 3.10
CA ALA A 37 -2.10 -3.42 3.26
C ALA A 37 -1.29 -3.55 4.55
N GLU A 38 -1.88 -4.04 5.64
CA GLU A 38 -1.16 -4.34 6.88
C GLU A 38 -0.09 -5.43 6.69
N ARG A 39 -0.42 -6.54 6.00
CA ARG A 39 0.55 -7.59 5.70
C ARG A 39 1.65 -7.11 4.76
N ALA A 40 1.29 -6.36 3.71
CA ALA A 40 2.29 -5.77 2.83
C ALA A 40 3.19 -4.77 3.59
N ALA A 41 2.67 -4.03 4.56
CA ALA A 41 3.47 -3.12 5.38
C ALA A 41 4.57 -3.84 6.18
N ALA A 42 4.48 -5.15 6.43
CA ALA A 42 5.55 -5.94 7.05
C ALA A 42 6.71 -6.26 6.09
N ALA A 43 6.50 -6.21 4.77
CA ALA A 43 7.52 -6.49 3.75
C ALA A 43 8.37 -5.27 3.37
N ARG A 44 8.14 -4.12 4.01
CA ARG A 44 8.97 -2.92 3.86
C ARG A 44 10.39 -3.17 4.37
N PRO A 45 11.41 -2.46 3.83
CA PRO A 45 11.32 -1.38 2.85
C PRO A 45 11.20 -1.87 1.40
N PHE A 46 10.39 -1.17 0.61
CA PHE A 46 10.25 -1.43 -0.82
C PHE A 46 11.18 -0.54 -1.65
N ALA A 47 12.02 -1.14 -2.48
CA ALA A 47 12.91 -0.40 -3.37
C ALA A 47 12.19 0.08 -4.64
N THR A 48 11.13 -0.62 -5.08
CA THR A 48 10.42 -0.33 -6.32
C THR A 48 8.91 -0.57 -6.20
N LEU A 49 8.14 0.02 -7.13
CA LEU A 49 6.69 -0.18 -7.19
C LEU A 49 6.33 -1.65 -7.49
N ALA A 50 7.19 -2.36 -8.23
CA ALA A 50 7.03 -3.77 -8.50
C ALA A 50 7.11 -4.60 -7.21
N GLN A 51 8.03 -4.27 -6.30
CA GLN A 51 8.13 -4.91 -4.99
C GLN A 51 6.88 -4.67 -4.13
N LEU A 52 6.39 -3.42 -4.10
CA LEU A 52 5.13 -3.10 -3.41
C LEU A 52 3.97 -3.93 -3.96
N ARG A 53 3.83 -3.97 -5.30
CA ARG A 53 2.78 -4.75 -5.97
C ARG A 53 2.91 -6.24 -5.69
N GLN A 54 4.13 -6.78 -5.68
CA GLN A 54 4.37 -8.19 -5.36
C GLN A 54 3.99 -8.50 -3.90
N ALA A 55 4.31 -7.61 -2.95
CA ALA A 55 3.94 -7.80 -1.55
C ALA A 55 2.42 -7.78 -1.34
N LEU A 56 1.69 -6.91 -2.05
CA LEU A 56 0.22 -6.89 -2.03
C LEU A 56 -0.37 -8.18 -2.62
N VAL A 57 0.16 -8.63 -3.77
CA VAL A 57 -0.26 -9.90 -4.39
C VAL A 57 0.04 -11.09 -3.50
N GLN A 58 1.21 -11.10 -2.85
CA GLN A 58 1.58 -12.17 -1.93
C GLN A 58 0.67 -12.16 -0.71
N ALA A 59 0.36 -11.00 -0.13
CA ALA A 59 -0.56 -10.89 0.98
C ALA A 59 -1.94 -11.48 0.63
N VAL A 60 -2.47 -11.22 -0.57
CA VAL A 60 -3.72 -11.84 -1.06
C VAL A 60 -3.59 -13.34 -1.26
N ARG A 61 -2.45 -13.83 -1.75
CA ARG A 61 -2.20 -15.26 -1.98
C ARG A 61 -2.02 -16.07 -0.70
N ASP A 62 -1.50 -15.44 0.36
CA ASP A 62 -1.25 -16.04 1.68
C ASP A 62 -2.47 -15.98 2.62
N ALA A 63 -3.64 -15.64 2.09
CA ALA A 63 -4.92 -15.62 2.82
C ALA A 63 -5.78 -16.81 2.42
#